data_AF-A0A9P7E426-F1
#
_entry.id   AF-A0A9P7E426-F1
#
_cell.length_a   1.000
_cell.length_b   1.000
_cell.length_c   1.000
_cell.angle_alpha   90.00
_cell.angle_beta   90.00
_cell.angle_gamma   90.00
#
_symmetry.space_group_name_H-M   'P 1'
#
loop_
_entity.id
_entity.type
_entity.pdbx_description
1 polymer ?
#
loop_
_entity_poly.entity_id
_entity_poly.type
_entity_poly.pdbx_seq_one_letter_code
_entity_poly.pdbx_strand_id
1 'polypeptide(L)'
;MTKYTVVEQSAPNKLPKLLVGELTPEAACNWDNTCLTYFMHKETEEKNQVKTIVFGMMDPHLHTWYLTQRATLDAGTICMTALKSAWLETHWDSKKVFGL
;
A
#
# COMPACT_ATOMS: atom_id res chain seq x y z
N MET A 1 4.72 20.34 -10.14
CA MET A 1 5.51 19.09 -10.08
C MET A 1 4.79 18.15 -9.14
N THR A 2 4.17 17.09 -9.66
CA THR A 2 3.65 16.02 -8.82
C THR A 2 4.86 15.24 -8.31
N LYS A 3 5.00 15.13 -6.99
CA LYS A 3 6.08 14.36 -6.37
C LYS A 3 5.64 12.90 -6.29
N TYR A 4 6.54 11.96 -6.58
CA TYR A 4 6.28 10.54 -6.32
C TYR A 4 6.02 10.31 -4.83
N THR A 5 5.10 9.38 -4.53
CA THR A 5 4.85 8.98 -3.15
C THR A 5 6.08 8.29 -2.55
N VAL A 6 6.23 8.43 -1.24
CA VAL A 6 7.31 7.84 -0.46
C VAL A 6 6.69 7.04 0.67
N VAL A 7 7.28 5.90 0.98
CA VAL A 7 6.93 5.09 2.15
C VAL A 7 7.87 5.47 3.29
N GLU A 8 7.31 5.91 4.40
CA GLU A 8 8.05 6.22 5.62
C GLU A 8 7.70 5.22 6.73
N GLN A 9 8.72 4.73 7.42
CA GLN A 9 8.56 3.91 8.62
C GLN A 9 9.70 4.19 9.58
N SER A 10 9.38 4.62 10.82
CA SER A 10 10.41 4.99 11.80
C SER A 10 11.04 3.79 12.51
N ALA A 11 10.34 2.66 12.58
CA ALA A 11 10.88 1.37 13.02
C ALA A 11 9.97 0.23 12.51
N PRO A 12 10.45 -1.02 12.41
CA PRO A 12 9.68 -2.13 11.85
C PRO A 12 8.33 -2.40 12.54
N ASN A 13 8.19 -2.06 13.82
CA ASN A 13 6.94 -2.22 14.58
C ASN A 13 6.04 -0.98 14.56
N LYS A 14 6.38 0.05 13.79
CA LYS A 14 5.58 1.27 13.63
C LYS A 14 4.79 1.18 12.34
N LEU A 15 3.58 1.73 12.39
CA LEU A 15 2.70 1.75 11.23
C LEU A 15 3.41 2.48 10.08
N PRO A 16 3.58 1.84 8.91
CA PRO A 16 4.15 2.50 7.75
C PRO A 16 3.22 3.60 7.27
N LYS A 17 3.79 4.63 6.62
CA LYS A 17 3.04 5.73 6.03
C LYS A 17 3.33 5.83 4.54
N LEU A 18 2.29 5.76 3.70
CA LEU A 18 2.34 6.05 2.28
C LEU A 18 1.99 7.53 2.11
N LEU A 19 3.00 8.36 1.84
CA LEU A 19 2.83 9.81 1.76
C LEU A 19 1.99 10.23 0.54
N VAL A 20 1.53 11.47 0.53
CA VAL A 20 0.83 12.05 -0.63
C VAL A 20 1.78 12.12 -1.82
N GLY A 21 1.34 11.64 -2.98
CA GLY A 21 2.12 11.69 -4.21
C GLY A 21 1.66 10.67 -5.26
N GLU A 22 2.29 10.71 -6.43
CA GLU A 22 2.03 9.76 -7.50
C GLU A 22 2.55 8.36 -7.12
N LEU A 23 1.67 7.36 -7.14
CA LEU A 23 2.02 5.99 -6.80
C LEU A 23 2.74 5.31 -7.96
N THR A 24 4.05 5.09 -7.81
CA THR A 24 4.83 4.31 -8.76
C THR A 24 4.83 2.82 -8.38
N PRO A 25 5.16 1.91 -9.32
CA PRO A 25 5.37 0.49 -9.03
C PRO A 25 6.34 0.23 -7.88
N GLU A 26 7.47 0.95 -7.82
CA GLU A 26 8.48 0.80 -6.79
C GLU A 26 7.92 1.22 -5.43
N ALA A 27 7.19 2.33 -5.38
CA ALA A 27 6.58 2.79 -4.15
C ALA A 27 5.47 1.84 -3.67
N ALA A 28 4.68 1.27 -4.59
CA ALA A 28 3.67 0.26 -4.26
C ALA A 28 4.29 -1.04 -3.73
N CYS A 29 5.38 -1.51 -4.33
CA CYS A 29 6.13 -2.67 -3.82
C CYS A 29 6.78 -2.39 -2.46
N ASN A 30 7.36 -1.20 -2.28
CA ASN A 30 7.94 -0.80 -1.01
C ASN A 30 6.88 -0.73 0.10
N TRP A 31 5.71 -0.20 -0.22
CA TRP A 31 4.57 -0.13 0.71
C TRP A 31 4.14 -1.52 1.17
N ASP A 32 3.97 -2.44 0.22
CA ASP A 32 3.59 -3.84 0.45
C ASP A 32 4.58 -4.53 1.40
N ASN A 33 5.89 -4.48 1.07
CA ASN A 33 6.95 -5.07 1.88
C ASN A 33 7.01 -4.48 3.29
N THR A 34 6.81 -3.17 3.42
CA THR A 34 6.84 -2.49 4.72
C THR A 34 5.62 -2.86 5.57
N CYS A 35 4.45 -3.02 4.95
CA CYS A 35 3.24 -3.52 5.63
C CYS A 35 3.41 -4.96 6.11
N LEU A 36 3.95 -5.85 5.27
CA LEU A 36 4.25 -7.24 5.64
C LEU A 36 5.21 -7.29 6.84
N THR A 37 6.28 -6.50 6.79
CA THR A 37 7.26 -6.39 7.89
C THR A 37 6.60 -5.92 9.19
N TYR A 38 5.74 -4.91 9.11
CA TYR A 38 4.97 -4.42 10.26
C TYR A 38 4.10 -5.52 10.89
N PHE A 39 3.39 -6.30 10.08
CA PHE A 39 2.52 -7.37 10.59
C PHE A 39 3.28 -8.56 11.15
N MET A 40 4.44 -8.90 10.60
CA MET A 40 5.35 -9.89 11.20
C MET A 40 5.80 -9.48 12.60
N HIS A 41 6.05 -8.19 12.84
CA HIS A 41 6.44 -7.69 14.17
C HIS A 41 5.28 -7.51 15.14
N LYS A 42 4.06 -7.28 14.65
CA LYS A 42 2.88 -6.98 15.46
C LYS A 42 1.95 -8.18 15.69
N GLU A 43 2.19 -9.30 15.03
CA GLU A 43 1.34 -10.51 15.08
C GLU A 43 -0.14 -10.16 14.82
N THR A 44 -0.40 -9.29 13.84
CA THR A 44 -1.76 -8.82 13.56
C THR A 44 -2.53 -9.87 12.77
N GLU A 45 -3.69 -10.27 13.30
CA GLU A 45 -4.64 -11.17 12.62
C GLU A 45 -5.01 -10.65 11.22
N GLU A 46 -5.03 -11.52 10.22
CA GLU A 46 -5.25 -11.16 8.81
C GLU A 46 -6.49 -10.28 8.58
N LYS A 47 -7.62 -10.60 9.23
CA LYS A 47 -8.88 -9.82 9.16
C LYS A 47 -8.77 -8.37 9.66
N ASN A 48 -7.71 -8.04 10.39
CA ASN A 48 -7.46 -6.70 10.93
C ASN A 48 -6.36 -5.96 10.16
N GLN A 49 -5.60 -6.64 9.30
CA GLN A 49 -4.45 -6.06 8.62
C GLN A 49 -4.87 -4.89 7.71
N VAL A 50 -5.85 -5.10 6.83
CA VAL A 50 -6.33 -4.04 5.91
C VAL A 50 -6.80 -2.80 6.67
N LYS A 51 -7.64 -2.99 7.69
CA LYS A 51 -8.12 -1.89 8.54
C LYS A 51 -6.99 -1.15 9.23
N THR A 52 -5.91 -1.84 9.57
CA THR A 52 -4.75 -1.26 10.23
C THR A 52 -3.91 -0.40 9.28
N ILE A 53 -3.57 -0.91 8.08
CA ILE A 53 -2.70 -0.17 7.14
C ILE A 53 -3.38 1.02 6.47
N VAL A 54 -4.71 1.03 6.38
CA VAL A 54 -5.44 2.19 5.84
C VAL A 54 -5.10 3.45 6.63
N PHE A 55 -4.91 3.38 7.95
CA PHE A 55 -4.49 4.53 8.75
C PHE A 55 -3.10 5.09 8.38
N GLY A 56 -2.31 4.33 7.64
CA GLY A 56 -1.02 4.75 7.10
C GLY A 56 -1.10 5.36 5.69
N MET A 57 -2.25 5.34 5.02
CA MET A 57 -2.42 5.96 3.71
C MET A 57 -2.63 7.46 3.90
N MET A 58 -1.64 8.30 3.62
CA MET A 58 -1.76 9.74 3.86
C MET A 58 -2.48 10.48 2.74
N ASP A 59 -2.69 9.83 1.58
CA ASP A 59 -3.41 10.42 0.45
C ASP A 59 -4.93 10.34 0.64
N PRO A 60 -5.65 11.47 0.64
CA PRO A 60 -7.11 11.50 0.74
C PRO A 60 -7.84 10.71 -0.36
N HIS A 61 -7.25 10.60 -1.56
CA HIS A 61 -7.83 9.83 -2.66
C HIS A 61 -7.77 8.33 -2.37
N LEU A 62 -6.66 7.84 -1.79
CA LEU A 62 -6.53 6.46 -1.36
C LEU A 62 -7.51 6.13 -0.23
N HIS A 63 -7.69 7.05 0.72
CA HIS A 63 -8.71 6.92 1.75
C HIS A 63 -10.13 6.84 1.17
N THR A 64 -10.45 7.74 0.24
CA THR A 64 -11.77 7.76 -0.41
C THR A 64 -12.02 6.47 -1.18
N TRP A 65 -11.02 6.00 -1.94
CA TRP A 65 -11.05 4.72 -2.65
C TRP A 65 -11.24 3.53 -1.71
N TYR A 66 -10.54 3.49 -0.57
CA TYR A 66 -10.76 2.45 0.44
C TYR A 66 -12.19 2.49 0.96
N LEU A 67 -12.72 3.67 1.29
CA LEU A 67 -14.08 3.80 1.83
C LEU A 67 -15.14 3.33 0.84
N THR A 68 -14.97 3.57 -0.47
CA THR A 68 -15.90 3.09 -1.50
C THR A 68 -15.83 1.57 -1.71
N GLN A 69 -14.70 0.94 -1.39
CA GLN A 69 -14.48 -0.50 -1.57
C GLN A 69 -14.39 -1.28 -0.25
N ARG A 70 -14.68 -0.63 0.88
CA ARG A 70 -14.40 -1.14 2.22
C ARG A 70 -14.97 -2.53 2.46
N ALA A 71 -16.21 -2.78 2.04
CA ALA A 71 -16.87 -4.07 2.22
C ALA A 71 -16.09 -5.22 1.54
N THR A 72 -15.52 -4.93 0.37
CA THR A 72 -14.71 -5.89 -0.40
C THR A 72 -13.30 -6.02 0.17
N LEU A 73 -12.67 -4.89 0.53
CA LEU A 73 -11.29 -4.85 1.01
C LEU A 73 -11.14 -5.40 2.43
N ASP A 74 -12.09 -5.14 3.33
CA ASP A 74 -12.06 -5.64 4.71
C ASP A 74 -12.32 -7.16 4.81
N ALA A 75 -12.93 -7.76 3.78
CA ALA A 75 -13.20 -9.19 3.71
C ALA A 75 -12.03 -10.01 3.13
N GLY A 76 -11.03 -9.33 2.55
CA GLY A 76 -9.83 -9.95 2.00
C GLY A 76 -8.62 -9.82 2.91
N THR A 77 -7.62 -10.67 2.69
CA THR A 77 -6.22 -10.38 3.05
C THR A 77 -5.77 -9.15 2.28
N ILE A 78 -4.74 -8.44 2.76
CA ILE A 78 -4.11 -7.28 2.08
C ILE A 78 -4.16 -7.43 0.56
N CYS A 79 -5.19 -6.86 -0.06
CA CYS A 79 -5.37 -6.98 -1.50
C CYS A 79 -4.59 -5.84 -2.11
N MET A 80 -3.25 -5.89 -1.97
CA MET A 80 -2.37 -5.05 -2.78
C MET A 80 -2.60 -5.31 -4.26
N THR A 81 -3.15 -6.46 -4.64
CA THR A 81 -3.71 -6.68 -5.97
C THR A 81 -4.79 -5.66 -6.33
N ALA A 82 -5.70 -5.31 -5.41
CA ALA A 82 -6.71 -4.29 -5.67
C ALA A 82 -6.10 -2.88 -5.74
N LEU A 83 -5.14 -2.55 -4.86
CA LEU A 83 -4.44 -1.26 -4.93
C LEU A 83 -3.65 -1.13 -6.24
N LYS A 84 -2.83 -2.14 -6.55
CA LYS A 84 -2.03 -2.25 -7.78
C LYS A 84 -2.94 -2.21 -9.02
N SER A 85 -4.06 -2.92 -9.03
CA SER A 85 -5.01 -2.90 -10.16
C SER A 85 -5.76 -1.58 -10.30
N ALA A 86 -5.97 -0.83 -9.22
CA ALA A 86 -6.69 0.44 -9.27
C ALA A 86 -5.79 1.62 -9.67
N TRP A 87 -4.49 1.56 -9.35
CA TRP A 87 -3.57 2.67 -9.50
C TRP A 87 -2.40 2.43 -10.45
N LEU A 88 -2.05 1.18 -10.75
CA LEU A 88 -1.02 0.85 -11.73
C LEU A 88 -1.68 0.34 -13.02
N GLU A 89 -1.06 0.65 -14.16
CA GLU A 89 -1.51 0.16 -15.47
C GLU A 89 -1.56 -1.37 -15.51
N THR A 90 -2.48 -1.93 -16.28
CA THR A 90 -2.49 -3.37 -16.61
C THR A 90 -1.12 -3.77 -17.19
N HIS A 91 -0.50 -4.82 -16.66
CA HIS A 91 0.87 -5.29 -16.98
C HIS A 91 2.04 -4.48 -16.39
N TRP A 92 1.83 -3.70 -15.33
CA TRP A 92 2.92 -3.00 -14.64
C TRP A 92 4.01 -3.95 -14.11
N ASP A 93 3.65 -5.18 -13.72
CA ASP A 93 4.54 -6.26 -13.24
C ASP A 93 5.51 -6.77 -14.33
N SER A 94 5.14 -6.54 -15.59
CA SER A 94 5.94 -6.87 -16.77
C SER A 94 6.91 -5.75 -17.17
N LYS A 95 6.72 -4.51 -16.67
CA LYS A 95 7.65 -3.39 -16.88
C LYS A 95 8.81 -3.45 -15.88
N LYS A 96 9.61 -4.53 -15.90
CA LYS A 96 10.95 -4.48 -15.31
C LYS A 96 11.86 -3.73 -16.26
N VAL A 97 12.01 -2.41 -16.06
CA VAL A 97 13.13 -1.68 -16.65
C VAL A 97 14.38 -2.09 -15.86
N PHE A 98 14.99 -3.20 -16.24
CA PHE A 98 16.42 -3.39 -15.98
C PHE A 98 17.17 -2.43 -16.90
N GLY A 99 17.36 -1.21 -16.43
CA GLY A 99 18.31 -0.26 -17.00
C GLY A 99 19.72 -0.65 -16.57
N LEU A 100 20.56 -0.89 -17.57
CA LEU A 100 22.00 -1.16 -17.54
C LEU A 100 22.79 -0.23 -16.60
#